data_AF-A0A9X3MI33-F1
#
_entry.id   AF-A0A9X3MI33-F1
#
_cell.length_a   1.000
_cell.length_b   1.000
_cell.length_c   1.000
_cell.angle_alpha   90.00
_cell.angle_beta   90.00
_cell.angle_gamma   90.00
#
_symmetry.space_group_name_H-M   'P 1'
#
loop_
_entity.id
_entity.type
_entity.pdbx_description
1 polymer ?
#
loop_
_entity_poly.entity_id
_entity_poly.type
_entity_poly.pdbx_seq_one_letter_code
_entity_poly.pdbx_strand_id
1 'polypeptide(L)'
;MSNNGFSRHVSGEALLKANHILAEKCDCPLTGHHLISFNLFEKLSTQRTEQMRNKEYSWNSLDNIVILPSSDKGTAKKVACKYRLPWHSSGHTGRNTVSKLNLKSDEQVYSNSKPTSMLNGGNPMKRASMLNRDKNKIKAYPSKAYHKFVKQELLETLEKLHCEMPPPVYRKELNDLSERICDMISEFTILLHNTGDDFSPKGNGCRSSDCQQRTHKNTTWPEIEEIWSGLFYKKALKFNYLKVASKL
;
A
#
# COMPACT_ATOMS: atom_id res chain seq x y z
N MET A 1 -31.78 8.53 -0.35
CA MET A 1 -31.25 7.15 -0.27
C MET A 1 -29.97 7.20 0.54
N SER A 2 -29.98 6.61 1.73
CA SER A 2 -28.84 6.55 2.65
C SER A 2 -27.71 5.73 2.01
N ASN A 3 -26.52 6.32 1.89
CA ASN A 3 -25.26 5.63 1.57
C ASN A 3 -24.87 4.68 2.72
N ASN A 4 -25.65 3.61 2.90
CA ASN A 4 -25.27 2.52 3.78
C ASN A 4 -24.31 1.61 3.02
N GLY A 5 -23.02 1.65 3.40
CA GLY A 5 -22.14 0.49 3.21
C GLY A 5 -21.07 0.58 2.13
N PHE A 6 -20.27 1.66 2.07
CA PHE A 6 -18.89 1.51 1.59
C PHE A 6 -18.07 0.86 2.70
N SER A 7 -18.33 -0.43 2.91
CA SER A 7 -17.64 -1.22 3.90
C SER A 7 -16.14 -1.21 3.62
N ARG A 8 -15.32 -0.96 4.66
CA ARG A 8 -13.87 -1.25 4.64
C ARG A 8 -13.59 -2.74 4.41
N HIS A 9 -14.62 -3.57 4.45
CA HIS A 9 -14.53 -4.99 4.21
C HIS A 9 -14.01 -5.27 2.80
N VAL A 10 -12.86 -5.93 2.77
CA VAL A 10 -12.33 -6.56 1.58
C VAL A 10 -12.70 -8.04 1.64
N SER A 11 -13.46 -8.50 0.65
CA SER A 11 -13.88 -9.91 0.58
C SER A 11 -12.65 -10.82 0.54
N GLY A 12 -12.63 -11.83 1.41
CA GLY A 12 -11.52 -12.77 1.56
C GLY A 12 -10.38 -12.32 2.49
N GLU A 13 -10.34 -11.07 2.94
CA GLU A 13 -9.26 -10.57 3.82
C GLU A 13 -9.20 -11.34 5.15
N ALA A 14 -10.36 -11.63 5.75
CA ALA A 14 -10.42 -12.39 7.01
C ALA A 14 -9.84 -13.81 6.86
N LEU A 15 -10.20 -14.49 5.76
CA LEU A 15 -9.68 -15.83 5.45
C LEU A 15 -8.18 -15.79 5.19
N LEU A 16 -7.69 -14.78 4.48
CA LEU A 16 -6.25 -14.60 4.24
C LEU A 16 -5.48 -14.39 5.54
N LYS A 17 -5.99 -13.56 6.45
CA LYS A 17 -5.34 -13.34 7.75
C LYS A 17 -5.30 -14.62 8.59
N ALA A 18 -6.39 -15.39 8.59
CA ALA A 18 -6.47 -16.65 9.33
C ALA A 18 -5.46 -17.71 8.82
N ASN A 19 -5.28 -17.79 7.49
CA ASN A 19 -4.40 -18.76 6.85
C ASN A 19 -2.96 -18.24 6.61
N HIS A 20 -2.62 -17.08 7.17
CA HIS A 20 -1.31 -16.48 6.96
C HIS A 20 -0.28 -17.18 7.86
N ILE A 21 0.90 -17.50 7.32
CA ILE A 21 1.93 -18.27 8.05
C ILE A 21 2.30 -17.66 9.42
N LEU A 22 2.33 -16.33 9.51
CA LEU A 22 2.59 -15.64 10.78
C LEU A 22 1.47 -15.83 11.81
N ALA A 23 0.21 -15.94 11.38
CA ALA A 23 -0.90 -16.27 12.27
C ALA A 23 -0.78 -17.75 12.70
N GLU A 24 -0.65 -18.67 11.73
CA GLU A 24 -0.62 -20.12 11.99
C GLU A 24 0.58 -20.57 12.84
N LYS A 25 1.77 -19.99 12.63
CA LYS A 25 3.01 -20.45 13.26
C LYS A 25 3.47 -19.59 14.43
N CYS A 26 3.05 -18.33 14.48
CA CYS A 26 3.54 -17.37 15.46
C CYS A 26 2.44 -16.75 16.32
N ASP A 27 1.17 -17.12 16.10
CA ASP A 27 0.00 -16.47 16.70
C ASP A 27 0.06 -14.94 16.54
N CYS A 28 0.55 -14.49 15.38
CA CYS A 28 0.76 -13.08 15.12
C CYS A 28 -0.59 -12.41 14.83
N PRO A 29 -0.96 -11.34 15.56
CA PRO A 29 -2.10 -10.50 15.19
C PRO A 29 -1.82 -9.76 13.89
N LEU A 30 -2.66 -9.99 12.88
CA LEU A 30 -2.51 -9.43 11.54
C LEU A 30 -3.61 -8.42 11.21
N THR A 31 -3.27 -7.46 10.36
CA THR A 31 -4.18 -6.43 9.88
C THR A 31 -3.95 -6.16 8.39
N GLY A 32 -5.02 -5.83 7.68
CA GLY A 32 -4.96 -5.40 6.30
C GLY A 32 -4.68 -3.90 6.21
N HIS A 33 -3.79 -3.53 5.31
CA HIS A 33 -3.49 -2.15 4.99
C HIS A 33 -3.79 -1.88 3.51
N HIS A 34 -4.64 -0.89 3.23
CA HIS A 34 -4.86 -0.40 1.86
C HIS A 34 -3.64 0.34 1.34
N LEU A 35 -3.02 -0.20 0.29
CA LEU A 35 -1.84 0.37 -0.38
C LEU A 35 -2.20 1.73 -1.01
N ILE A 36 -3.25 1.76 -1.82
CA ILE A 36 -3.91 3.00 -2.25
C ILE A 36 -5.13 3.22 -1.36
N SER A 37 -5.10 4.29 -0.58
CA SER A 37 -6.18 4.60 0.38
C SER A 37 -7.55 4.72 -0.31
N PHE A 38 -8.56 4.01 0.19
CA PHE A 38 -9.94 4.09 -0.31
C PHE A 38 -10.48 5.53 -0.31
N ASN A 39 -10.10 6.32 0.70
CA ASN A 39 -10.48 7.73 0.81
C ASN A 39 -10.05 8.56 -0.40
N LEU A 40 -8.94 8.20 -1.08
CA LEU A 40 -8.49 8.91 -2.28
C LEU A 40 -9.43 8.64 -3.47
N PHE A 41 -9.92 7.40 -3.61
CA PHE A 41 -10.85 7.04 -4.67
C PHE A 41 -12.19 7.77 -4.53
N GLU A 42 -12.66 8.00 -3.30
CA GLU A 42 -13.87 8.79 -3.04
C GLU A 42 -13.74 10.27 -3.46
N LYS A 43 -12.51 10.78 -3.61
CA LYS A 43 -12.26 12.16 -4.03
C LYS A 43 -12.08 12.32 -5.53
N LEU A 44 -12.15 11.25 -6.30
CA LEU A 44 -12.02 11.34 -7.75
C LEU A 44 -13.24 12.03 -8.40
N SER A 45 -13.09 12.48 -9.64
CA SER A 45 -14.20 12.96 -10.45
C SER A 45 -15.20 11.84 -10.71
N THR A 46 -16.47 12.19 -10.87
CA THR A 46 -17.53 11.22 -11.18
C THR A 46 -17.19 10.43 -12.44
N GLN A 47 -16.69 11.11 -13.48
CA GLN A 47 -16.25 10.47 -14.71
C GLN A 47 -15.15 9.42 -14.46
N ARG A 48 -14.19 9.71 -13.57
CA ARG A 48 -13.12 8.76 -13.24
C ARG A 48 -13.66 7.55 -12.49
N THR A 49 -14.54 7.76 -11.51
CA THR A 49 -15.19 6.66 -10.77
C THR A 49 -16.02 5.79 -11.70
N GLU A 50 -16.69 6.38 -12.68
CA GLU A 50 -17.47 5.67 -13.70
C GLU A 50 -16.58 4.85 -14.63
N GLN A 51 -15.42 5.40 -15.06
CA GLN A 51 -14.43 4.62 -15.80
C GLN A 51 -13.96 3.41 -14.99
N MET A 52 -13.60 3.59 -13.72
CA MET A 52 -13.17 2.46 -12.87
C MET A 52 -14.26 1.39 -12.76
N ARG A 53 -15.52 1.78 -12.58
CA ARG A 53 -16.66 0.85 -12.54
C ARG A 53 -16.82 0.10 -13.86
N ASN A 54 -16.79 0.80 -14.99
CA ASN A 54 -16.94 0.20 -16.32
C ASN A 54 -15.76 -0.70 -16.72
N LYS A 55 -14.61 -0.52 -16.07
CA LYS A 55 -13.42 -1.37 -16.23
C LYS A 55 -13.33 -2.45 -15.14
N GLU A 56 -14.39 -2.59 -14.33
CA GLU A 56 -14.53 -3.58 -13.25
C GLU A 56 -13.37 -3.51 -12.24
N TYR A 57 -12.81 -2.32 -12.03
CA TYR A 57 -11.81 -2.11 -11.01
C TYR A 57 -12.50 -1.90 -9.65
N SER A 58 -12.02 -2.61 -8.63
CA SER A 58 -12.44 -2.42 -7.23
C SER A 58 -11.23 -2.02 -6.39
N TRP A 59 -11.30 -0.86 -5.74
CA TRP A 59 -10.29 -0.44 -4.75
C TRP A 59 -10.33 -1.26 -3.46
N ASN A 60 -11.42 -2.02 -3.24
CA ASN A 60 -11.54 -3.04 -2.21
C ASN A 60 -11.18 -4.44 -2.76
N SER A 61 -10.29 -4.52 -3.75
CA SER A 61 -9.67 -5.78 -4.16
C SER A 61 -8.55 -6.14 -3.19
N LEU A 62 -8.31 -7.45 -3.05
CA LEU A 62 -7.15 -7.97 -2.36
C LEU A 62 -5.84 -7.47 -2.99
N ASP A 63 -5.81 -7.18 -4.30
CA ASP A 63 -4.61 -6.65 -4.96
C ASP A 63 -4.18 -5.25 -4.45
N ASN A 64 -5.05 -4.56 -3.72
CA ASN A 64 -4.78 -3.26 -3.10
C ASN A 64 -4.57 -3.36 -1.57
N ILE A 65 -4.44 -4.59 -1.04
CA ILE A 65 -4.26 -4.86 0.38
C ILE A 65 -2.92 -5.54 0.61
N VAL A 66 -2.20 -5.12 1.65
CA VAL A 66 -1.09 -5.89 2.23
C VAL A 66 -1.42 -6.33 3.65
N ILE A 67 -1.12 -7.58 3.97
CA ILE A 67 -1.31 -8.14 5.32
C ILE A 67 -0.03 -7.94 6.14
N LEU A 68 -0.16 -7.32 7.30
CA LEU A 68 0.96 -6.88 8.13
C LEU A 68 0.75 -7.26 9.60
N PRO A 69 1.83 -7.50 10.37
CA PRO A 69 1.77 -7.51 11.83
C PRO A 69 1.14 -6.21 12.36
N SER A 70 0.15 -6.35 13.23
CA SER A 70 -0.62 -5.22 13.77
C SER A 70 0.12 -4.53 14.93
N SER A 71 0.24 -3.18 14.91
CA SER A 71 1.02 -2.45 15.93
C SER A 71 0.43 -2.47 17.35
N ASP A 72 -0.84 -2.85 17.50
CA ASP A 72 -1.58 -2.77 18.76
C ASP A 72 -1.23 -3.89 19.75
N LYS A 73 -0.38 -4.85 19.36
CA LYS A 73 -0.02 -6.00 20.19
C LYS A 73 1.49 -6.20 20.27
N GLY A 74 1.98 -6.44 21.49
CA GLY A 74 3.40 -6.70 21.75
C GLY A 74 3.95 -7.90 20.97
N THR A 75 3.13 -8.95 20.76
CA THR A 75 3.48 -10.12 19.96
C THR A 75 3.79 -9.75 18.51
N ALA A 76 2.94 -8.98 17.84
CA ALA A 76 3.17 -8.56 16.46
C ALA A 76 4.45 -7.72 16.31
N LYS A 77 4.79 -6.87 17.29
CA LYS A 77 6.08 -6.16 17.31
C LYS A 77 7.27 -7.12 17.35
N LYS A 78 7.21 -8.13 18.21
CA LYS A 78 8.25 -9.16 18.36
C LYS A 78 8.37 -10.02 17.08
N VAL A 79 7.24 -10.41 16.48
CA VAL A 79 7.21 -11.14 15.20
C VAL A 79 7.82 -10.29 14.08
N ALA A 80 7.39 -9.03 13.94
CA ALA A 80 7.95 -8.10 12.95
C ALA A 80 9.46 -7.90 13.14
N CYS A 81 9.94 -7.88 14.38
CA CYS A 81 11.35 -7.76 14.72
C CYS A 81 12.15 -9.00 14.38
N LYS A 82 11.69 -10.20 14.82
CA LYS A 82 12.33 -11.48 14.50
C LYS A 82 12.47 -11.69 13.00
N TYR A 83 11.40 -11.43 12.25
CA TYR A 83 11.35 -11.70 10.81
C TYR A 83 11.64 -10.49 9.92
N ARG A 84 12.04 -9.35 10.51
CA ARG A 84 12.41 -8.12 9.80
C ARG A 84 11.31 -7.63 8.86
N LEU A 85 10.09 -7.60 9.36
CA LEU A 85 8.90 -7.21 8.59
C LEU A 85 8.49 -5.78 8.91
N PRO A 86 7.97 -5.03 7.92
CA PRO A 86 7.19 -3.85 8.22
C PRO A 86 6.01 -4.22 9.11
N TRP A 87 5.62 -3.30 9.97
CA TRP A 87 4.48 -3.44 10.86
C TRP A 87 3.52 -2.27 10.67
N HIS A 88 2.23 -2.54 10.79
CA HIS A 88 1.20 -1.57 10.48
C HIS A 88 0.82 -0.77 11.72
N SER A 89 0.88 0.56 11.64
CA SER A 89 0.30 1.48 12.63
C SER A 89 -0.75 2.39 12.01
N SER A 90 -1.65 2.96 12.79
CA SER A 90 -2.69 3.84 12.21
C SER A 90 -2.14 5.22 11.82
N GLY A 91 -2.73 5.85 10.81
CA GLY A 91 -2.57 7.27 10.48
C GLY A 91 -1.40 7.63 9.56
N HIS A 92 -0.24 6.98 9.69
CA HIS A 92 0.92 7.14 8.79
C HIS A 92 1.34 8.59 8.48
N THR A 93 1.19 9.51 9.43
CA THR A 93 1.44 10.94 9.24
C THR A 93 2.83 11.41 9.66
N GLY A 94 3.65 10.52 10.22
CA GLY A 94 4.98 10.85 10.74
C GLY A 94 5.99 11.15 9.64
N ARG A 95 6.90 12.11 9.86
CA ARG A 95 7.86 12.56 8.83
C ARG A 95 8.78 11.44 8.33
N ASN A 96 9.15 10.51 9.19
CA ASN A 96 10.05 9.40 8.85
C ASN A 96 9.39 8.38 7.89
N THR A 97 8.07 8.40 7.74
CA THR A 97 7.35 7.47 6.85
C THR A 97 7.78 7.57 5.39
N VAL A 98 8.24 8.74 4.96
CA VAL A 98 8.64 9.03 3.57
C VAL A 98 9.98 9.77 3.52
N SER A 99 10.79 9.73 4.57
CA SER A 99 12.03 10.53 4.66
C SER A 99 13.09 10.10 3.64
N LYS A 100 12.98 8.89 3.08
CA LYS A 100 13.85 8.38 2.02
C LYS A 100 13.38 8.78 0.62
N LEU A 101 12.25 9.49 0.51
CA LEU A 101 11.64 9.89 -0.76
C LEU A 101 11.79 11.38 -1.04
N ASN A 102 12.07 11.71 -2.30
CA ASN A 102 12.03 13.07 -2.82
C ASN A 102 10.65 13.35 -3.41
N LEU A 103 9.69 13.74 -2.56
CA LEU A 103 8.35 14.06 -3.01
C LEU A 103 8.32 15.38 -3.78
N LYS A 104 7.53 15.43 -4.86
CA LYS A 104 7.31 16.64 -5.65
C LYS A 104 6.60 17.72 -4.82
N SER A 105 6.84 18.98 -5.16
CA SER A 105 6.11 20.11 -4.56
C SER A 105 4.64 20.09 -5.02
N ASP A 106 3.77 20.75 -4.26
CA ASP A 106 2.35 20.80 -4.61
C ASP A 106 2.14 21.56 -5.94
N GLU A 107 2.94 22.60 -6.20
CA GLU A 107 2.93 23.36 -7.45
C GLU A 107 3.26 22.45 -8.65
N GLN A 108 4.26 21.57 -8.50
CA GLN A 108 4.63 20.60 -9.54
C GLN A 108 3.50 19.60 -9.79
N VAL A 109 2.95 19.00 -8.73
CA VAL A 109 1.94 17.93 -8.80
C VAL A 109 0.62 18.44 -9.39
N TYR A 110 0.16 19.61 -8.98
CA TYR A 110 -1.11 20.18 -9.46
C TYR A 110 -0.94 21.17 -10.60
N SER A 111 0.24 21.24 -11.22
CA SER A 111 0.39 21.98 -12.46
C SER A 111 -0.58 21.42 -13.51
N ASN A 112 -1.21 22.31 -14.28
CA ASN A 112 -2.10 21.95 -15.39
C ASN A 112 -1.31 21.59 -16.67
N SER A 113 -0.08 21.12 -16.53
CA SER A 113 0.72 20.62 -17.64
C SER A 113 0.01 19.43 -18.28
N LYS A 114 0.03 19.34 -19.62
CA LYS A 114 -0.52 18.20 -20.37
C LYS A 114 0.56 17.11 -20.41
N PRO A 115 0.42 16.00 -19.66
CA PRO A 115 1.40 14.93 -19.66
C PRO A 115 1.47 14.26 -21.03
N THR A 116 2.66 13.87 -21.48
CA THR A 116 2.87 13.17 -22.76
C THR A 116 2.10 11.85 -22.83
N SER A 117 1.89 11.18 -21.70
CA SER A 117 1.05 9.97 -21.56
C SER A 117 -0.41 10.17 -22.01
N MET A 118 -0.88 11.42 -22.11
CA MET A 118 -2.22 11.74 -22.61
C MET A 118 -2.38 11.64 -24.12
N LEU A 119 -1.29 11.48 -24.87
CA LEU A 119 -1.31 11.29 -26.32
C LEU A 119 -1.62 9.84 -26.71
N ASN A 120 -1.46 8.89 -25.79
CA ASN A 120 -1.68 7.47 -26.05
C ASN A 120 -3.16 7.11 -25.81
N GLY A 121 -4.00 7.30 -26.83
CA GLY A 121 -5.40 6.88 -26.84
C GLY A 121 -6.39 7.82 -26.13
N GLY A 122 -7.67 7.68 -26.44
CA GLY A 122 -8.73 8.58 -25.98
C GLY A 122 -8.61 10.00 -26.54
N ASN A 123 -9.61 10.83 -26.26
CA ASN A 123 -9.54 12.26 -26.58
C ASN A 123 -8.64 13.00 -25.57
N PRO A 124 -7.49 13.57 -25.97
CA PRO A 124 -6.53 14.17 -25.03
C PRO A 124 -7.11 15.37 -24.26
N MET A 125 -8.00 16.16 -24.88
CA MET A 125 -8.64 17.31 -24.21
C MET A 125 -9.59 16.85 -23.11
N LYS A 126 -10.40 15.80 -23.37
CA LYS A 126 -11.29 15.21 -22.36
C LYS A 126 -10.49 14.60 -21.21
N ARG A 127 -9.38 13.90 -21.52
CA ARG A 127 -8.46 13.33 -20.53
C ARG A 127 -7.84 14.40 -19.64
N ALA A 128 -7.31 15.47 -20.22
CA ALA A 128 -6.74 16.60 -19.48
C ALA A 128 -7.79 17.27 -18.58
N SER A 129 -8.98 17.52 -19.11
CA SER A 129 -10.09 18.10 -18.34
C SER A 129 -10.50 17.21 -17.15
N MET A 130 -10.53 15.90 -17.33
CA MET A 130 -10.85 14.95 -16.26
C MET A 130 -9.74 14.90 -15.21
N LEU A 131 -8.47 14.81 -15.62
CA LEU A 131 -7.34 14.83 -14.68
C LEU A 131 -7.30 16.14 -13.88
N ASN A 132 -7.52 17.29 -14.50
CA ASN A 132 -7.53 18.56 -13.78
C ASN A 132 -8.66 18.62 -12.73
N ARG A 133 -9.81 18.00 -13.02
CA ARG A 133 -10.89 17.82 -12.03
C ARG A 133 -10.47 16.90 -10.89
N ASP A 134 -9.80 15.78 -11.20
CA ASP A 134 -9.24 14.87 -10.19
C ASP A 134 -8.22 15.61 -9.32
N LYS A 135 -7.24 16.30 -9.91
CA LYS A 135 -6.24 17.15 -9.24
C LYS A 135 -6.89 18.17 -8.31
N ASN A 136 -7.88 18.92 -8.78
CA ASN A 136 -8.57 19.94 -7.97
C ASN A 136 -9.30 19.34 -6.77
N LYS A 137 -10.05 18.25 -6.96
CA LYS A 137 -10.75 17.58 -5.86
C LYS A 137 -9.77 17.00 -4.85
N ILE A 138 -8.72 16.33 -5.31
CA ILE A 138 -7.72 15.73 -4.44
C ILE A 138 -6.90 16.80 -3.71
N LYS A 139 -6.56 17.93 -4.36
CA LYS A 139 -5.83 19.06 -3.76
C LYS A 139 -6.55 19.66 -2.56
N ALA A 140 -7.89 19.71 -2.60
CA ALA A 140 -8.70 20.24 -1.50
C ALA A 140 -8.56 19.47 -0.18
N TYR A 141 -7.98 18.26 -0.20
CA TYR A 141 -7.74 17.46 1.00
C TYR A 141 -6.24 17.43 1.33
N PRO A 142 -5.82 18.12 2.41
CA PRO A 142 -4.43 18.10 2.84
C PRO A 142 -4.05 16.69 3.29
N SER A 143 -2.92 16.21 2.79
CA SER A 143 -2.36 14.89 3.09
C SER A 143 -0.90 15.06 3.51
N LYS A 144 -0.45 14.26 4.48
CA LYS A 144 0.93 14.27 4.97
C LYS A 144 1.58 12.92 4.71
N ALA A 145 2.91 12.93 4.60
CA ALA A 145 3.74 11.75 4.72
C ALA A 145 3.29 10.63 3.74
N TYR A 146 2.99 9.40 4.21
CA TYR A 146 2.50 8.29 3.39
C TYR A 146 1.35 8.68 2.46
N HIS A 147 0.32 9.34 3.01
CA HIS A 147 -0.85 9.72 2.22
C HIS A 147 -0.54 10.79 1.17
N LYS A 148 0.48 11.64 1.40
CA LYS A 148 0.97 12.60 0.39
C LYS A 148 1.65 11.86 -0.76
N PHE A 149 2.51 10.90 -0.44
CA PHE A 149 3.18 10.06 -1.44
C PHE A 149 2.18 9.29 -2.30
N VAL A 150 1.29 8.49 -1.69
CA VAL A 150 0.31 7.66 -2.42
C VAL A 150 -0.56 8.50 -3.35
N LYS A 151 -0.89 9.71 -2.93
CA LYS A 151 -1.66 10.67 -3.73
C LYS A 151 -0.90 11.16 -4.96
N GLN A 152 0.40 11.44 -4.86
CA GLN A 152 1.23 11.81 -6.02
C GLN A 152 1.29 10.66 -7.02
N GLU A 153 1.58 9.46 -6.53
CA GLU A 153 1.65 8.26 -7.37
C GLU A 153 0.31 7.90 -8.04
N LEU A 154 -0.80 8.07 -7.32
CA LEU A 154 -2.12 7.88 -7.89
C LEU A 154 -2.37 8.88 -9.02
N LEU A 155 -2.09 10.16 -8.81
CA LEU A 155 -2.28 11.19 -9.85
C LEU A 155 -1.47 10.85 -11.11
N GLU A 156 -0.19 10.48 -10.97
CA GLU A 156 0.65 10.04 -12.11
C GLU A 156 0.08 8.81 -12.81
N THR A 157 -0.50 7.87 -12.06
CA THR A 157 -1.17 6.70 -12.64
C THR A 157 -2.43 7.10 -13.41
N LEU A 158 -3.23 8.04 -12.88
CA LEU A 158 -4.44 8.55 -13.55
C LEU A 158 -4.14 9.25 -14.89
N GLU A 159 -2.94 9.80 -15.08
CA GLU A 159 -2.50 10.39 -16.35
C GLU A 159 -2.52 9.38 -17.49
N LYS A 160 -2.15 8.13 -17.19
CA LYS A 160 -2.06 7.03 -18.16
C LYS A 160 -3.42 6.45 -18.53
N LEU A 161 -4.40 6.55 -17.62
CA LEU A 161 -5.70 5.89 -17.77
C LEU A 161 -6.63 6.61 -18.77
N HIS A 162 -7.19 5.86 -19.72
CA HIS A 162 -8.20 6.35 -20.66
C HIS A 162 -9.32 5.34 -20.94
N CYS A 163 -10.46 5.84 -21.43
CA CYS A 163 -11.68 5.05 -21.61
C CYS A 163 -11.59 3.94 -22.67
N GLU A 164 -10.69 4.10 -23.66
CA GLU A 164 -10.47 3.12 -24.73
C GLU A 164 -9.57 1.96 -24.29
N MET A 165 -8.90 2.04 -23.13
CA MET A 165 -8.09 0.92 -22.63
C MET A 165 -8.96 -0.34 -22.45
N PRO A 166 -8.50 -1.51 -22.88
CA PRO A 166 -9.14 -2.78 -22.51
C PRO A 166 -9.20 -2.92 -20.98
N PRO A 167 -10.27 -3.47 -20.40
CA PRO A 167 -10.40 -3.61 -18.94
C PRO A 167 -9.19 -4.25 -18.24
N PRO A 168 -8.57 -5.33 -18.77
CA PRO A 168 -7.37 -5.90 -18.15
C PRO A 168 -6.19 -4.92 -18.06
N VAL A 169 -5.95 -4.13 -19.11
CA VAL A 169 -4.84 -3.17 -19.17
C VAL A 169 -5.11 -2.00 -18.22
N TYR A 170 -6.35 -1.52 -18.15
CA TYR A 170 -6.75 -0.46 -17.22
C TYR A 170 -6.55 -0.88 -15.76
N ARG A 171 -7.02 -2.09 -15.40
CA ARG A 171 -6.84 -2.63 -14.04
C ARG A 171 -5.37 -2.85 -13.71
N LYS A 172 -4.58 -3.30 -14.69
CA LYS A 172 -3.14 -3.52 -14.50
C LYS A 172 -2.41 -2.26 -14.04
N GLU A 173 -2.65 -1.09 -14.63
CA GLU A 173 -1.98 0.16 -14.20
C GLU A 173 -2.22 0.50 -12.72
N LEU A 174 -3.44 0.26 -12.20
CA LEU A 174 -3.78 0.52 -10.79
C LEU A 174 -3.22 -0.57 -9.86
N ASN A 175 -3.20 -1.83 -10.32
CA ASN A 175 -2.60 -2.93 -9.58
C ASN A 175 -1.08 -2.80 -9.51
N ASP A 176 -0.41 -2.39 -10.61
CA ASP A 176 1.03 -2.12 -10.66
C ASP A 176 1.42 -0.99 -9.70
N LEU A 177 0.56 0.03 -9.53
CA LEU A 177 0.75 1.04 -8.49
C LEU A 177 0.70 0.41 -7.09
N SER A 178 -0.30 -0.42 -6.82
CA SER A 178 -0.43 -1.09 -5.52
C SER A 178 0.80 -1.97 -5.24
N GLU A 179 1.23 -2.77 -6.21
CA GLU A 179 2.43 -3.61 -6.11
C GLU A 179 3.69 -2.79 -5.81
N ARG A 180 3.90 -1.69 -6.53
CA ARG A 180 5.05 -0.80 -6.29
C ARG A 180 5.03 -0.19 -4.89
N ILE A 181 3.87 0.23 -4.38
CA ILE A 181 3.75 0.72 -2.99
C ILE A 181 4.09 -0.43 -2.01
N CYS A 182 3.60 -1.63 -2.27
CA CYS A 182 3.86 -2.81 -1.44
C CYS A 182 5.35 -3.14 -1.40
N ASP A 183 6.03 -3.10 -2.54
CA ASP A 183 7.48 -3.29 -2.65
C ASP A 183 8.23 -2.24 -1.82
N MET A 184 7.88 -0.95 -1.96
CA MET A 184 8.51 0.12 -1.20
C MET A 184 8.29 0.01 0.32
N ILE A 185 7.13 -0.50 0.76
CA ILE A 185 6.87 -0.81 2.17
C ILE A 185 7.73 -1.99 2.63
N SER A 186 7.79 -3.05 1.82
CA SER A 186 8.52 -4.28 2.13
C SER A 186 10.04 -4.05 2.23
N GLU A 187 10.56 -3.12 1.44
CA GLU A 187 11.96 -2.69 1.43
C GLU A 187 12.29 -1.61 2.48
N PHE A 188 11.30 -1.18 3.28
CA PHE A 188 11.42 -0.06 4.22
C PHE A 188 11.86 1.26 3.58
N THR A 189 11.62 1.41 2.27
CA THR A 189 11.75 2.68 1.54
C THR A 189 10.65 3.64 1.99
N ILE A 190 9.46 3.10 2.23
CA ILE A 190 8.34 3.76 2.91
C ILE A 190 8.07 3.02 4.21
N LEU A 191 7.77 3.78 5.26
CA LEU A 191 7.40 3.20 6.56
C LEU A 191 5.95 3.47 6.87
N LEU A 192 5.28 2.46 7.43
CA LEU A 192 3.93 2.59 7.97
C LEU A 192 3.92 2.97 9.46
N HIS A 193 5.10 3.13 10.08
CA HIS A 193 5.31 3.63 11.44
C HIS A 193 6.69 4.31 11.54
N ASN A 194 6.87 5.29 12.43
CA ASN A 194 8.14 6.05 12.55
C ASN A 194 9.34 5.18 12.97
N THR A 195 9.10 4.13 13.76
CA THR A 195 10.11 3.13 14.13
C THR A 195 10.15 1.97 13.14
N GLY A 196 9.44 2.04 12.00
CA GLY A 196 9.46 0.98 10.99
C GLY A 196 10.88 0.65 10.52
N ASP A 197 11.75 1.65 10.47
CA ASP A 197 13.16 1.49 10.07
C ASP A 197 13.97 0.65 11.06
N ASP A 198 13.61 0.67 12.35
CA ASP A 198 14.21 -0.16 13.38
C ASP A 198 14.02 -1.67 13.09
N PHE A 199 13.09 -2.05 12.21
CA PHE A 199 12.87 -3.44 11.79
C PHE A 199 13.63 -3.81 10.50
N SER A 200 14.11 -2.84 9.71
CA SER A 200 14.90 -3.08 8.48
C SER A 200 16.24 -3.75 8.79
N PRO A 201 16.90 -4.51 7.89
CA PRO A 201 18.19 -5.16 8.19
C PRO A 201 19.28 -4.22 8.74
N LYS A 202 19.23 -2.93 8.38
CA LYS A 202 20.22 -1.90 8.75
C LYS A 202 19.88 -1.13 10.04
N GLY A 203 18.68 -1.29 10.62
CA GLY A 203 18.30 -0.57 11.85
C GLY A 203 18.85 -1.19 13.14
N ASN A 204 18.57 -0.58 14.28
CA ASN A 204 19.07 -1.04 15.61
C ASN A 204 18.22 -2.17 16.26
N GLY A 205 17.38 -2.85 15.49
CA GLY A 205 16.35 -3.76 15.99
C GLY A 205 15.17 -3.01 16.61
N CYS A 206 14.09 -3.71 16.96
CA CYS A 206 12.81 -3.12 17.39
C CYS A 206 12.83 -2.37 18.74
N ARG A 207 14.01 -2.19 19.35
CA ARG A 207 14.23 -1.53 20.64
C ARG A 207 13.39 -2.11 21.79
N SER A 208 12.94 -3.35 21.64
CA SER A 208 12.30 -4.11 22.72
C SER A 208 13.38 -4.47 23.75
N SER A 209 13.03 -4.49 25.04
CA SER A 209 13.93 -5.00 26.10
C SER A 209 14.50 -6.38 25.78
N ASP A 210 13.69 -7.21 25.14
CA ASP A 210 14.00 -8.61 24.81
C ASP A 210 14.71 -8.75 23.45
N CYS A 211 15.06 -7.64 22.78
CA CYS A 211 15.70 -7.63 21.47
C CYS A 211 17.22 -7.44 21.64
N GLN A 212 17.97 -8.53 21.58
CA GLN A 212 19.44 -8.51 21.59
C GLN A 212 19.96 -8.36 20.16
N GLN A 213 20.01 -7.13 19.65
CA GLN A 213 20.44 -6.86 18.27
C GLN A 213 19.69 -7.72 17.23
N ARG A 214 18.34 -7.70 17.31
CA ARG A 214 17.39 -8.46 16.48
C ARG A 214 17.23 -9.94 16.81
N THR A 215 18.01 -10.45 17.75
CA THR A 215 17.80 -11.79 18.31
C THR A 215 16.85 -11.70 19.49
N HIS A 216 15.71 -12.39 19.39
CA HIS A 216 14.79 -12.55 20.52
C HIS A 216 15.14 -13.83 21.29
N LYS A 217 15.49 -13.69 22.58
CA LYS A 217 15.68 -14.84 23.47
C LYS A 217 14.34 -15.57 23.68
N ASN A 218 14.35 -16.90 23.67
CA ASN A 218 13.19 -17.76 23.96
C ASN A 218 11.93 -17.44 23.14
N THR A 219 11.94 -17.77 21.86
CA THR A 219 10.69 -17.87 21.08
C THR A 219 10.60 -19.26 20.47
N THR A 220 9.46 -19.92 20.62
CA THR A 220 9.14 -21.20 19.96
C THR A 220 8.79 -21.02 18.48
N TRP A 221 8.91 -19.79 17.96
CA TRP A 221 8.57 -19.48 16.58
C TRP A 221 9.61 -20.00 15.60
N PRO A 222 9.21 -20.40 14.38
CA PRO A 222 10.11 -20.99 13.39
C PRO A 222 11.31 -20.11 13.01
N GLU A 223 12.31 -20.74 12.41
CA GLU A 223 13.40 -20.02 11.76
C GLU A 223 12.92 -19.25 10.52
N ILE A 224 13.72 -18.26 10.11
CA ILE A 224 13.30 -17.30 9.09
C ILE A 224 13.09 -17.95 7.72
N GLU A 225 13.82 -19.01 7.41
CA GLU A 225 13.71 -19.78 6.16
C GLU A 225 12.34 -20.43 6.00
N GLU A 226 11.80 -21.00 7.10
CA GLU A 226 10.46 -21.60 7.12
C GLU A 226 9.38 -20.55 6.89
N ILE A 227 9.54 -19.39 7.53
CA ILE A 227 8.61 -18.26 7.37
C ILE A 227 8.69 -17.67 5.95
N TRP A 228 9.89 -17.44 5.42
CA TRP A 228 10.08 -16.84 4.10
C TRP A 228 9.43 -17.63 2.99
N SER A 229 9.55 -18.96 3.01
CA SER A 229 8.90 -19.81 2.02
C SER A 229 7.36 -19.67 2.01
N GLY A 230 6.75 -19.29 3.14
CA GLY A 230 5.32 -19.12 3.30
C GLY A 230 4.82 -17.67 3.30
N LEU A 231 5.69 -16.66 3.44
CA LEU A 231 5.32 -15.24 3.30
C LEU A 231 4.95 -14.90 1.85
N PHE A 232 5.60 -15.56 0.90
CA PHE A 232 5.18 -15.57 -0.51
C PHE A 232 4.11 -16.63 -0.70
N TYR A 233 2.93 -16.45 -0.09
CA TYR A 233 1.93 -17.51 -0.09
C TYR A 233 1.62 -17.99 -1.52
N LYS A 234 2.02 -19.24 -1.73
CA LYS A 234 2.00 -19.99 -2.96
C LYS A 234 0.58 -20.51 -3.18
N LYS A 235 -0.26 -19.76 -3.91
CA LYS A 235 -1.27 -20.33 -4.83
C LYS A 235 -1.94 -19.22 -5.67
N ALA A 236 -1.73 -19.31 -6.98
CA ALA A 236 -2.51 -18.67 -8.04
C ALA A 236 -2.71 -17.14 -7.97
N LEU A 237 -1.73 -16.39 -8.50
CA LEU A 237 -1.95 -15.12 -9.20
C LEU A 237 -2.51 -13.93 -8.37
N LYS A 238 -2.34 -13.89 -7.05
CA LYS A 238 -2.72 -12.71 -6.24
C LYS A 238 -1.61 -12.28 -5.29
N PHE A 239 -1.21 -11.02 -5.42
CA PHE A 239 -0.08 -10.40 -4.72
C PHE A 239 -0.54 -9.86 -3.36
N ASN A 240 -0.32 -10.62 -2.28
CA ASN A 240 -0.56 -10.19 -0.90
C ASN A 240 0.62 -10.59 0.00
N TYR A 241 1.84 -10.41 -0.49
CA TYR A 241 3.05 -10.80 0.22
C TYR A 241 3.93 -9.59 0.52
N LEU A 242 4.69 -9.69 1.61
CA LEU A 242 5.83 -8.81 1.85
C LEU A 242 7.05 -9.43 1.19
N LYS A 243 7.71 -8.69 0.29
CA LYS A 243 9.08 -9.04 -0.09
C LYS A 243 9.97 -8.76 1.12
N VAL A 244 10.19 -9.75 1.99
CA VAL A 244 11.22 -9.56 3.01
C VAL A 244 12.51 -9.29 2.25
N ALA A 245 13.15 -8.16 2.56
CA ALA A 245 14.39 -7.75 1.90
C ALA A 245 15.46 -8.82 2.13
N SER A 246 15.51 -9.82 1.24
CA SER A 246 16.40 -10.97 1.33
C SER A 246 17.84 -10.60 0.98
N LYS A 247 18.12 -9.32 0.69
CA LYS A 247 19.41 -8.79 0.23
C LYS A 247 19.68 -7.33 0.63
N LEU A 248 19.27 -6.87 1.82
CA LEU A 248 19.70 -5.59 2.39
C LEU A 248 20.61 -5.77 3.61
#